data_AF-A0A948ZJW1-F1
#
_entry.id   AF-A0A948ZJW1-F1
#
_cell.length_a   1.000
_cell.length_b   1.000
_cell.length_c   1.000
_cell.angle_alpha   90.00
_cell.angle_beta   90.00
_cell.angle_gamma   90.00
#
_symmetry.space_group_name_H-M   'P 1'
#
loop_
_entity.id
_entity.type
_entity.pdbx_description
1 polymer ?
#
loop_
_entity_poly.entity_id
_entity_poly.type
_entity_poly.pdbx_seq_one_letter_code
_entity_poly.pdbx_strand_id
1 'polypeptide(L)'
;MYDKKVNVLFIITKLELGGAQKVCLSLLDGVKKNGGFAGLISGADGPLVSEVKNLDSVYLLPEFKREVGLKNIFKDIYLFFKLIKLIKKNRKNHPDLIVHTHSTKAGILGRWAAFFAG
;
A
#
# COMPACT_ATOMS: atom_id res chain seq x y z
N MET A 1 6.69 19.72 -20.90
CA MET A 1 6.44 18.35 -20.40
C MET A 1 6.45 18.44 -18.88
N TYR A 2 5.42 17.96 -18.19
CA TYR A 2 5.32 18.11 -16.73
C TYR A 2 6.35 17.20 -16.04
N ASP A 3 7.45 17.81 -15.62
CA ASP A 3 8.56 17.19 -14.86
C ASP A 3 8.19 16.99 -13.36
N LYS A 4 6.91 16.70 -13.09
CA LYS A 4 6.40 16.61 -11.73
C LYS A 4 6.61 15.19 -11.22
N LYS A 5 7.62 15.02 -10.37
CA LYS A 5 7.84 13.81 -9.58
C LYS A 5 6.56 13.46 -8.82
N VAL A 6 6.12 12.21 -8.94
CA VAL A 6 4.88 11.74 -8.29
C VAL A 6 5.26 10.86 -7.11
N ASN A 7 4.63 11.09 -5.96
CA ASN A 7 4.79 10.27 -4.77
C ASN A 7 3.55 9.38 -4.62
N VAL A 8 3.73 8.06 -4.59
CA VAL A 8 2.62 7.10 -4.55
C VAL A 8 2.81 6.08 -3.44
N LEU A 9 1.75 5.84 -2.67
CA LEU A 9 1.64 4.74 -1.71
C LEU A 9 0.61 3.74 -2.20
N PHE A 10 1.08 2.60 -2.66
CA PHE A 10 0.25 1.49 -3.13
C PHE A 10 -0.27 0.69 -1.94
N ILE A 11 -1.56 0.37 -1.91
CA ILE A 11 -2.18 -0.45 -0.86
C ILE A 11 -2.91 -1.62 -1.53
N ILE A 12 -2.49 -2.84 -1.23
CA ILE A 12 -3.05 -4.07 -1.82
C ILE A 12 -3.14 -5.19 -0.78
N THR A 13 -4.23 -5.96 -0.75
CA THR A 13 -4.44 -7.00 0.27
C THR A 13 -3.49 -8.20 0.18
N LYS A 14 -3.05 -8.58 -1.01
CA LYS A 14 -2.19 -9.76 -1.21
C LYS A 14 -1.32 -9.57 -2.45
N LEU A 15 -0.04 -9.90 -2.32
CA LEU A 15 0.91 -9.88 -3.43
C LEU A 15 0.84 -11.22 -4.17
N GLU A 16 -0.16 -11.38 -5.04
CA GLU A 16 -0.40 -12.62 -5.79
C GLU A 16 0.50 -12.77 -7.02
N LEU A 17 0.75 -14.03 -7.39
CA LEU A 17 1.28 -14.45 -8.67
C LEU A 17 0.17 -14.36 -9.73
N GLY A 18 0.11 -13.26 -10.48
CA GLY A 18 -0.60 -13.20 -11.77
C GLY A 18 0.42 -13.19 -12.92
N GLY A 19 0.01 -13.41 -14.18
CA GLY A 19 0.92 -13.25 -15.33
C GLY A 19 1.59 -11.86 -15.40
N ALA A 20 1.00 -10.91 -14.66
CA ALA A 20 1.51 -9.58 -14.38
C ALA A 20 2.02 -9.45 -12.92
N GLN A 21 2.78 -10.41 -12.38
CA GLN A 21 3.57 -10.30 -11.12
C GLN A 21 4.28 -8.95 -11.00
N LYS A 22 4.64 -8.43 -12.17
CA LYS A 22 5.25 -7.14 -12.41
C LYS A 22 4.35 -5.93 -12.22
N VAL A 23 3.02 -5.96 -12.06
CA VAL A 23 2.26 -4.70 -12.07
C VAL A 23 2.60 -3.84 -10.86
N CYS A 24 2.45 -4.36 -9.63
CA CYS A 24 2.77 -3.57 -8.45
C CYS A 24 4.28 -3.25 -8.39
N LEU A 25 5.14 -4.23 -8.68
CA LEU A 25 6.60 -4.04 -8.69
C LEU A 25 7.06 -3.06 -9.78
N SER A 26 6.53 -3.16 -10.99
CA SER A 26 6.85 -2.24 -12.11
C SER A 26 6.26 -0.87 -11.89
N LEU A 27 5.13 -0.74 -11.19
CA LEU A 27 4.62 0.57 -10.78
C LEU A 27 5.55 1.20 -9.73
N LEU A 28 5.99 0.43 -8.73
CA LEU A 28 6.98 0.90 -7.76
C LEU A 28 8.28 1.33 -8.46
N ASP A 29 8.80 0.47 -9.35
CA ASP A 29 10.02 0.75 -10.10
C ASP A 29 9.86 1.92 -11.06
N GLY A 30 8.72 2.03 -11.74
CA GLY A 30 8.42 3.11 -12.67
C GLY A 30 8.37 4.46 -11.98
N VAL A 31 7.72 4.54 -10.81
CA VAL A 31 7.70 5.76 -9.99
C VAL A 31 9.10 6.12 -9.52
N LYS A 32 9.87 5.15 -9.01
CA LYS A 32 11.26 5.35 -8.57
C LYS A 32 12.18 5.81 -9.71
N LYS A 33 12.08 5.18 -10.90
CA LYS A 33 12.88 5.53 -12.10
C LYS A 33 12.61 6.96 -12.58
N ASN A 34 11.38 7.44 -12.39
CA ASN A 34 11.01 8.83 -12.68
C ASN A 34 11.34 9.80 -11.53
N GLY A 35 12.11 9.37 -10.53
CA GLY A 35 12.58 10.20 -9.42
C GLY A 35 11.53 10.50 -8.34
N GLY A 36 10.41 9.79 -8.34
CA GLY A 36 9.34 9.90 -7.33
C GLY A 36 9.49 8.90 -6.19
N PHE A 37 8.74 9.10 -5.11
CA PHE A 37 8.63 8.14 -4.01
C PHE A 37 7.60 7.06 -4.31
N ALA A 38 7.96 5.79 -4.07
CA ALA A 38 7.05 4.67 -4.20
C ALA A 38 7.07 3.80 -2.94
N GLY A 39 5.94 3.76 -2.23
CA GLY A 39 5.73 2.91 -1.06
C GLY A 39 4.66 1.84 -1.31
N LEU A 40 4.70 0.77 -0.52
CA LEU A 40 3.75 -0.34 -0.61
C LEU A 40 3.25 -0.73 0.78
N ILE A 41 1.95 -0.92 0.93
CA ILE A 41 1.35 -1.57 2.08
C ILE A 41 0.64 -2.83 1.58
N SER A 42 1.00 -3.99 2.13
CA SER A 42 0.33 -5.24 1.79
C SER A 42 0.19 -6.22 2.94
N GLY A 43 -0.58 -7.28 2.73
CA GLY A 43 -0.54 -8.46 3.58
C GLY A 43 0.86 -9.08 3.60
N ALA A 44 1.19 -9.80 4.68
CA ALA A 44 2.47 -10.49 4.83
C ALA A 44 2.53 -11.86 4.10
N ASP A 45 1.43 -12.25 3.45
CA ASP A 45 1.32 -13.52 2.73
C ASP A 45 1.34 -13.29 1.22
N GLY A 46 1.96 -14.23 0.49
CA GLY A 46 1.97 -14.24 -0.97
C GLY A 46 3.36 -14.48 -1.56
N PRO A 47 3.43 -14.94 -2.82
CA PRO A 47 4.67 -15.33 -3.47
C PRO A 47 5.71 -14.21 -3.59
N LEU A 48 5.28 -12.97 -3.83
CA LEU A 48 6.20 -11.84 -4.07
C LEU A 48 6.66 -11.15 -2.78
N VAL A 49 6.19 -11.59 -1.60
CA VAL A 49 6.58 -10.99 -0.31
C VAL A 49 8.09 -11.05 -0.10
N SER A 50 8.72 -12.17 -0.50
CA SER A 50 10.16 -12.38 -0.36
C SER A 50 11.01 -11.38 -1.15
N GLU A 51 10.49 -10.86 -2.26
CA GLU A 51 11.16 -9.90 -3.15
C GLU A 51 11.09 -8.47 -2.60
N VAL A 52 10.04 -8.13 -1.85
CA VAL A 52 9.78 -6.76 -1.38
C VAL A 52 10.07 -6.54 0.10
N LYS A 53 10.18 -7.60 0.90
CA LYS A 53 10.28 -7.51 2.37
C LYS A 53 11.48 -6.69 2.88
N ASN A 54 12.54 -6.57 2.08
CA ASN A 54 13.77 -5.86 2.44
C ASN A 54 13.79 -4.40 1.95
N LEU A 55 12.72 -3.92 1.32
CA LEU A 55 12.63 -2.55 0.83
C LEU A 55 12.08 -1.63 1.94
N ASP A 56 12.79 -0.55 2.24
CA ASP A 56 12.43 0.38 3.32
C ASP A 56 11.05 1.04 3.17
N SER A 57 10.55 1.13 1.93
CA SER A 57 9.25 1.73 1.62
C SER A 57 8.09 0.72 1.61
N VAL A 58 8.33 -0.52 2.07
CA VAL A 58 7.34 -1.61 2.08
C VAL A 58 6.89 -1.94 3.51
N TYR A 59 5.58 -2.01 3.72
CA TYR A 59 4.94 -2.32 4.98
C TYR A 59 4.10 -3.58 4.83
N LEU A 60 4.59 -4.69 5.39
CA LEU A 60 3.89 -5.97 5.41
C LEU A 60 3.08 -6.09 6.71
N LEU A 61 1.76 -6.22 6.57
CA LEU A 61 0.79 -6.25 7.66
C LEU A 61 0.13 -7.64 7.73
N PRO A 62 0.54 -8.54 8.63
CA PRO A 62 -0.03 -9.89 8.74
C PRO A 62 -1.55 -9.92 8.98
N GLU A 63 -2.09 -8.85 9.57
CA GLU A 63 -3.52 -8.66 9.80
C GLU A 63 -4.30 -8.29 8.52
N PHE A 64 -3.61 -7.85 7.45
CA PHE A 64 -4.23 -7.36 6.23
C PHE A 64 -4.59 -8.52 5.28
N LYS A 65 -5.57 -9.32 5.71
CA LYS A 65 -6.05 -10.48 4.97
C LYS A 65 -7.18 -10.12 4.03
N ARG A 66 -7.26 -10.82 2.89
CA ARG A 66 -8.32 -10.66 1.87
C ARG A 66 -9.71 -11.02 2.42
N GLU A 67 -9.78 -12.03 3.28
CA GLU A 67 -11.03 -12.53 3.82
C GLU A 67 -11.75 -11.46 4.66
N VAL A 68 -13.04 -11.29 4.36
CA VAL A 68 -13.96 -10.44 5.12
C VAL A 68 -14.83 -11.36 5.95
N GLY A 69 -14.95 -11.09 7.26
CA GLY A 69 -15.79 -11.90 8.14
C GLY A 69 -15.94 -11.27 9.51
N LEU A 70 -17.06 -11.58 10.19
CA LEU A 70 -17.40 -11.04 11.52
C LEU A 70 -16.28 -11.27 12.56
N LYS A 71 -15.57 -12.39 12.47
CA LYS A 71 -14.42 -12.72 13.33
C LYS A 71 -13.22 -11.78 13.14
N ASN A 72 -13.15 -11.05 12.03
CA ASN A 72 -12.03 -10.17 11.68
C ASN A 72 -12.36 -8.68 11.83
N ILE A 73 -13.57 -8.30 12.29
CA ILE A 73 -13.98 -6.89 12.38
C ILE A 73 -13.02 -6.05 13.24
N PHE A 74 -12.59 -6.58 14.39
CA PHE A 74 -11.64 -5.92 15.27
C PHE A 74 -10.25 -5.78 14.63
N LYS A 75 -9.83 -6.77 13.83
CA LYS A 75 -8.57 -6.72 13.08
C LYS A 75 -8.64 -5.68 11.98
N ASP A 76 -9.79 -5.52 11.32
CA ASP A 76 -10.00 -4.52 10.29
C ASP A 76 -10.03 -3.10 10.87
N ILE A 77 -10.62 -2.91 12.06
CA ILE A 77 -10.55 -1.63 12.79
C ILE A 77 -9.10 -1.32 13.20
N TYR A 78 -8.38 -2.28 13.78
CA TYR A 78 -6.97 -2.11 14.12
C TYR A 78 -6.11 -1.77 12.89
N LEU A 79 -6.31 -2.51 11.81
CA LEU A 79 -5.66 -2.28 10.52
C LEU A 79 -5.97 -0.87 10.00
N PHE A 80 -7.22 -0.41 10.09
CA PHE A 80 -7.61 0.93 9.66
C PHE A 80 -6.80 2.04 10.36
N PHE A 81 -6.69 2.00 11.69
CA PHE A 81 -5.86 2.96 12.43
C PHE A 81 -4.38 2.84 12.08
N LYS A 82 -3.89 1.62 11.84
CA LYS A 82 -2.51 1.39 11.39
C LYS A 82 -2.26 2.00 10.01
N LEU A 83 -3.21 1.87 9.08
CA LEU A 83 -3.16 2.51 7.77
C LEU A 83 -3.10 4.04 7.91
N ILE A 84 -3.95 4.65 8.75
CA ILE A 84 -3.92 6.10 9.00
C ILE A 84 -2.51 6.53 9.48
N LYS A 85 -1.95 5.81 10.46
CA LYS A 85 -0.61 6.12 10.99
C LYS A 85 0.48 6.01 9.94
N LEU A 86 0.45 4.97 9.11
CA LEU A 86 1.41 4.76 8.03
C LEU A 86 1.28 5.82 6.94
N ILE A 87 0.06 6.16 6.52
CA ILE A 87 -0.17 7.20 5.51
C ILE A 87 0.30 8.56 6.04
N LYS A 88 -0.04 8.93 7.29
CA LYS A 88 0.45 10.16 7.94
C LYS A 88 1.98 10.21 7.98
N LYS A 89 2.63 9.11 8.36
CA LYS A 89 4.10 9.03 8.41
C LYS A 89 4.72 9.29 7.04
N ASN A 90 4.18 8.68 5.98
CA ASN A 90 4.71 8.86 4.63
C ASN A 90 4.40 10.28 4.09
N ARG A 91 3.23 10.85 4.36
CA ARG A 91 2.88 12.23 3.98
C ARG A 91 3.76 13.29 4.60
N LYS A 92 4.27 13.07 5.82
CA LYS A 92 5.24 13.98 6.45
C LYS A 92 6.50 14.16 5.58
N ASN A 93 6.93 13.10 4.90
CA ASN A 93 8.09 13.13 4.00
C ASN A 93 7.72 13.45 2.55
N HIS A 94 6.46 13.19 2.17
CA HIS A 94 5.93 13.33 0.81
C HIS A 94 4.55 14.01 0.85
N PRO A 95 4.46 15.35 0.94
CA PRO A 95 3.18 16.04 1.17
C PRO A 95 2.11 15.83 0.08
N ASP A 96 2.53 15.60 -1.16
CA ASP A 96 1.69 15.33 -2.33
C ASP A 96 1.46 13.82 -2.57
N LEU A 97 1.67 12.98 -1.55
CA LEU A 97 1.51 11.53 -1.62
C LEU A 97 0.10 11.13 -2.04
N ILE A 98 0.02 10.43 -3.16
CA ILE A 98 -1.19 9.81 -3.69
C ILE A 98 -1.34 8.41 -3.10
N VAL A 99 -2.49 8.11 -2.51
CA VAL A 99 -2.82 6.74 -2.08
C VAL A 99 -3.51 6.01 -3.22
N HIS A 100 -2.88 4.96 -3.73
CA HIS A 100 -3.40 4.13 -4.81
C HIS A 100 -3.79 2.75 -4.28
N THR A 101 -5.07 2.38 -4.42
CA THR A 101 -5.63 1.17 -3.80
C THR A 101 -5.98 0.12 -4.84
N HIS A 102 -5.63 -1.13 -4.56
CA HIS A 102 -5.99 -2.29 -5.38
C HIS A 102 -6.70 -3.35 -4.54
N SER A 103 -7.79 -3.90 -5.07
CA SER A 103 -8.77 -4.77 -4.39
C SER A 103 -9.83 -4.01 -3.59
N THR A 104 -10.98 -4.66 -3.38
CA THR A 104 -12.15 -4.07 -2.72
C THR A 104 -11.85 -3.65 -1.27
N LYS A 105 -11.20 -4.53 -0.49
CA LYS A 105 -10.93 -4.26 0.94
C LYS A 105 -9.88 -3.16 1.13
N ALA A 106 -8.82 -3.17 0.33
CA ALA A 106 -7.85 -2.08 0.32
C ALA A 106 -8.46 -0.78 -0.18
N GLY A 107 -9.38 -0.85 -1.14
CA GLY A 107 -10.15 0.30 -1.61
C GLY A 107 -10.94 0.96 -0.48
N ILE A 108 -11.73 0.18 0.27
CA ILE A 108 -12.53 0.72 1.38
C ILE A 108 -11.61 1.23 2.50
N LEU A 109 -10.79 0.38 3.08
CA LEU A 109 -9.99 0.76 4.25
C LEU A 109 -8.93 1.82 3.91
N GLY A 110 -8.26 1.67 2.78
CA GLY A 110 -7.17 2.55 2.35
C GLY A 110 -7.65 3.95 1.97
N ARG A 111 -8.77 4.08 1.26
CA ARG A 111 -9.30 5.41 0.88
C ARG A 111 -9.82 6.18 2.09
N TRP A 112 -10.57 5.52 2.96
CA TRP A 112 -11.00 6.16 4.22
C TRP A 112 -9.79 6.50 5.09
N ALA A 113 -8.80 5.61 5.23
CA ALA A 113 -7.60 5.90 5.99
C ALA A 113 -6.83 7.10 5.41
N ALA A 114 -6.77 7.22 4.08
CA ALA A 114 -6.17 8.36 3.40
C ALA A 114 -6.91 9.67 3.66
N PHE A 115 -8.24 9.64 3.74
CA PHE A 115 -9.06 10.80 4.10
C PHE A 115 -8.80 11.26 5.55
N PHE A 116 -8.74 10.34 6.51
CA PHE A 116 -8.45 10.67 7.91
C PHE A 116 -6.96 10.94 8.20
N ALA A 117 -6.09 10.65 7.23
CA ALA A 117 -4.66 10.90 7.33
C ALA A 117 -4.26 12.36 7.07
N GLY A 118 -5.21 13.26 6.79
CA GLY A 118 -4.94 14.64 6.36
C GLY A 118 -4.47 14.65 4.92
#